data_AF-A0A565BXB3-F1
#
_entry.id   AF-A0A565BXB3-F1
#
_cell.length_a   1.000
_cell.length_b   1.000
_cell.length_c   1.000
_cell.angle_alpha   90.00
_cell.angle_beta   90.00
_cell.angle_gamma   90.00
#
_symmetry.space_group_name_H-M   'P 1'
#
loop_
_entity.id
_entity.type
_entity.pdbx_description
1 polymer ?
#
loop_
_entity_poly.entity_id
_entity_poly.type
_entity_poly.pdbx_seq_one_letter_code
_entity_poly.pdbx_strand_id
1 'polypeptide(L)'
;MAETELKTVFFDLVRDTKLHKKSASQRKGPGQIDSRVESLLKDLETKLYKISDDEFKVAALRELKKEELIDYFNEYIKIDEPKKQSLSICVYGSNQMASDKEIVVSPFIEIEDIVGFRKSQPLYGSLEGCSQLKL
;
A
#
# COMPACT_ATOMS: atom_id res chain seq x y z
N MET A 1 1.75 -9.39 -13.01
CA MET A 1 3.19 -9.30 -12.72
C MET A 1 3.50 -9.11 -11.23
N ALA A 2 2.61 -8.56 -10.40
CA ALA A 2 2.83 -8.43 -8.95
C ALA A 2 3.01 -9.78 -8.21
N GLU A 3 2.28 -10.83 -8.63
CA GLU A 3 2.41 -12.17 -8.02
C GLU A 3 3.80 -12.79 -8.18
N THR A 4 4.48 -12.53 -9.30
CA THR A 4 5.81 -13.10 -9.55
C THR A 4 6.88 -12.43 -8.68
N GLU A 5 6.68 -11.18 -8.29
CA GLU A 5 7.66 -10.43 -7.50
C GLU A 5 7.46 -10.66 -5.99
N LEU A 6 6.22 -10.75 -5.50
CA LEU A 6 5.94 -11.30 -4.16
C LEU A 6 6.46 -12.74 -4.01
N LYS A 7 6.30 -13.57 -5.05
CA LYS A 7 6.91 -14.90 -5.10
C LYS A 7 8.43 -14.80 -5.05
N THR A 8 9.06 -13.84 -5.71
CA THR A 8 10.52 -13.67 -5.73
C THR A 8 11.06 -13.23 -4.37
N VAL A 9 10.47 -12.22 -3.73
CA VAL A 9 10.82 -11.79 -2.36
C VAL A 9 10.60 -12.92 -1.37
N PHE A 10 9.49 -13.66 -1.48
CA PHE A 10 9.24 -14.84 -0.66
C PHE A 10 10.27 -15.96 -0.93
N PHE A 11 10.60 -16.23 -2.20
CA PHE A 11 11.60 -17.23 -2.58
C PHE A 11 13.00 -16.84 -2.13
N ASP A 12 13.37 -15.57 -2.15
CA ASP A 12 14.66 -15.06 -1.69
C ASP A 12 14.75 -15.12 -0.15
N LEU A 13 13.68 -14.74 0.56
CA LEU A 13 13.54 -14.94 2.01
C LEU A 13 13.65 -16.43 2.40
N VAL A 14 13.06 -17.32 1.60
CA VAL A 14 13.17 -18.78 1.76
C VAL A 14 14.56 -19.28 1.37
N ARG A 15 15.22 -18.70 0.36
CA ARG A 15 16.57 -19.10 -0.09
C ARG A 15 17.63 -18.76 0.95
N ASP A 16 17.47 -17.63 1.65
CA ASP A 16 18.35 -17.24 2.77
C ASP A 16 18.24 -18.19 3.97
N THR A 17 17.16 -18.97 4.09
CA THR A 17 17.08 -20.05 5.10
C THR A 17 18.02 -21.24 4.83
N LYS A 18 18.64 -21.32 3.64
CA LYS A 18 19.57 -22.41 3.28
C LYS A 18 21.05 -22.11 3.49
N LEU A 19 21.45 -20.90 3.91
CA LEU A 19 22.87 -20.56 4.11
C LEU A 19 23.36 -20.55 5.56
N HIS A 20 22.53 -20.93 6.53
CA HIS A 20 23.09 -21.52 7.74
C HIS A 20 23.37 -22.99 7.50
N LYS A 21 24.65 -23.28 7.30
CA LYS A 21 25.29 -24.60 7.42
C LYS A 21 25.03 -25.17 8.83
N LYS A 22 23.78 -25.54 9.14
CA LYS A 22 23.44 -26.37 10.28
C LYS A 22 23.68 -27.80 9.84
N SER A 23 24.72 -28.35 10.43
CA SER A 23 25.08 -29.76 10.52
C SER A 23 23.93 -30.73 10.22
N ALA A 24 24.23 -31.74 9.42
CA ALA A 24 23.33 -32.80 8.94
C ALA A 24 22.76 -33.73 10.04
N SER A 25 22.48 -33.23 11.24
CA SER A 25 22.13 -34.01 12.43
C SER A 25 20.75 -33.67 13.01
N GLN A 26 19.78 -33.31 12.17
CA GLN A 26 18.37 -33.14 12.58
C GLN A 26 17.38 -33.60 11.50
N ARG A 27 17.66 -34.70 10.80
CA ARG A 27 16.60 -35.38 10.03
C ARG A 27 15.76 -36.22 10.99
N LYS A 28 14.85 -35.58 11.71
CA LYS A 28 13.80 -36.29 12.45
C LYS A 28 12.90 -37.01 11.44
N GLY A 29 12.54 -38.27 11.74
CA GLY A 29 11.85 -39.18 10.83
C GLY A 29 10.47 -38.68 10.35
N PRO A 30 9.83 -39.39 9.40
CA PRO A 30 8.60 -38.94 8.73
C PRO A 30 7.40 -38.68 9.67
N GLY A 31 7.41 -39.19 10.90
CA GLY A 31 6.38 -38.91 11.91
C GLY A 31 6.47 -37.56 12.63
N GLN A 32 7.34 -36.64 12.20
CA GLN A 32 7.51 -35.30 12.83
C GLN A 32 7.32 -34.16 11.83
N ILE A 33 6.50 -34.37 10.80
CA ILE A 33 6.16 -33.35 9.80
C ILE A 33 5.47 -32.16 10.48
N ASP A 34 4.53 -32.42 11.38
CA ASP A 34 3.76 -31.38 12.06
C ASP A 34 4.68 -30.43 12.84
N SER A 35 5.62 -30.96 13.63
CA SER A 35 6.58 -30.13 14.37
C SER A 35 7.50 -29.32 13.46
N ARG A 36 7.80 -29.81 12.25
CA ARG A 36 8.60 -29.08 11.26
C ARG A 36 7.78 -27.95 10.64
N VAL A 37 6.53 -28.20 10.28
CA VAL A 37 5.60 -27.18 9.76
C VAL A 37 5.40 -26.08 10.79
N GLU A 38 5.15 -26.44 12.05
CA GLU A 38 4.98 -25.47 13.14
C GLU A 38 6.23 -24.60 13.35
N SER A 39 7.42 -25.23 13.37
CA SER A 39 8.67 -24.47 13.50
C SER A 39 8.90 -23.51 12.33
N LEU A 40 8.51 -23.91 11.12
CA LEU A 40 8.62 -23.09 9.92
C LEU A 40 7.63 -21.92 9.95
N LEU A 41 6.37 -22.17 10.32
CA LEU A 41 5.35 -21.13 10.45
C LEU A 41 5.78 -20.07 11.47
N LYS A 42 6.33 -20.50 12.62
CA LYS A 42 6.81 -19.59 13.66
C LYS A 42 8.04 -18.77 13.22
N ASP A 43 8.96 -19.38 12.48
CA ASP A 43 10.11 -18.66 11.91
C ASP A 43 9.67 -17.63 10.84
N LEU A 44 8.63 -17.94 10.06
CA LEU A 44 8.06 -17.00 9.08
C LEU A 44 7.33 -15.85 9.78
N GLU A 45 6.45 -16.15 10.74
CA GLU A 45 5.70 -15.16 11.51
C GLU A 45 6.65 -14.18 12.23
N THR A 46 7.67 -14.69 12.93
CA THR A 46 8.64 -13.85 13.63
C THR A 46 9.51 -13.02 12.71
N LYS A 47 9.79 -13.48 11.49
CA LYS A 47 10.54 -12.70 10.49
C LYS A 47 9.68 -11.63 9.84
N LEU A 48 8.45 -11.96 9.46
CA LEU A 48 7.51 -11.01 8.88
C LEU A 48 7.20 -9.88 9.88
N TYR A 49 7.03 -10.21 11.17
CA TYR A 49 6.81 -9.22 12.23
C TYR A 49 8.04 -8.31 12.50
N LYS A 50 9.23 -8.73 12.08
CA LYS A 50 10.46 -7.94 12.25
C LYS A 50 10.75 -6.99 11.09
N ILE A 51 10.08 -7.17 9.95
CA ILE A 51 10.21 -6.25 8.82
C ILE A 51 9.47 -4.97 9.22
N SER A 52 10.19 -3.88 9.36
CA SER A 52 9.56 -2.58 9.58
C SER A 52 8.83 -2.12 8.33
N ASP A 53 7.76 -1.33 8.50
CA ASP A 53 7.04 -0.74 7.37
C ASP A 53 7.97 0.01 6.42
N ASP A 54 9.03 0.64 6.96
CA ASP A 54 10.01 1.39 6.19
C ASP A 54 10.90 0.46 5.36
N GLU A 55 11.38 -0.64 5.93
CA GLU A 55 12.15 -1.65 5.18
C GLU A 55 11.31 -2.28 4.07
N PHE A 56 10.04 -2.58 4.35
CA PHE A 56 9.11 -3.10 3.36
C PHE A 56 8.87 -2.11 2.22
N LYS A 57 8.56 -0.84 2.55
CA LYS A 57 8.34 0.23 1.56
C LYS A 57 9.60 0.46 0.72
N VAL A 58 10.78 0.50 1.34
CA VAL A 58 12.04 0.71 0.62
C VAL A 58 12.34 -0.44 -0.33
N ALA A 59 12.10 -1.69 0.08
CA ALA A 59 12.24 -2.84 -0.81
C ALA A 59 11.27 -2.74 -2.01
N ALA A 60 9.99 -2.47 -1.75
CA ALA A 60 8.99 -2.31 -2.81
C ALA A 60 9.34 -1.16 -3.78
N LEU A 61 9.81 -0.01 -3.28
CA LEU A 61 10.23 1.13 -4.11
C LEU A 61 11.46 0.83 -4.96
N ARG A 62 12.34 -0.07 -4.52
CA ARG A 62 13.53 -0.48 -5.30
C ARG A 62 13.17 -1.40 -6.48
N GLU A 63 12.13 -2.19 -6.34
CA GLU A 63 11.66 -3.12 -7.39
C GLU A 63 10.77 -2.42 -8.43
N LEU A 64 10.19 -1.28 -8.06
CA LEU A 64 9.20 -0.57 -8.86
C LEU A 64 9.77 -0.04 -10.18
N LYS A 65 9.11 -0.38 -11.29
CA LYS A 65 9.57 -0.03 -12.65
C LYS A 65 9.00 1.31 -13.11
N LYS A 66 9.71 1.94 -14.07
CA LYS A 66 9.29 3.22 -14.64
C LYS A 66 7.93 3.10 -15.34
N GLU A 67 7.70 2.00 -16.04
CA GLU A 67 6.45 1.73 -16.74
C GLU A 67 5.27 1.66 -15.75
N GLU A 68 5.46 1.02 -14.60
CA GLU A 68 4.43 0.92 -13.55
C GLU A 68 4.09 2.29 -12.95
N LEU A 69 5.07 3.20 -12.81
CA LEU A 69 4.81 4.58 -12.40
C LEU A 69 4.01 5.36 -13.45
N ILE A 70 4.34 5.16 -14.73
CA ILE A 70 3.64 5.83 -15.83
C ILE A 70 2.20 5.33 -15.91
N ASP A 71 1.98 4.03 -15.78
CA ASP A 71 0.66 3.43 -15.77
C ASP A 71 -0.17 3.95 -14.59
N TYR A 72 0.42 3.97 -13.39
CA TYR A 72 -0.22 4.56 -12.20
C TYR A 72 -0.58 6.04 -12.41
N PHE A 73 0.33 6.84 -12.97
CA PHE A 73 0.07 8.25 -13.26
C PHE A 73 -1.08 8.41 -14.25
N ASN A 74 -1.05 7.64 -15.34
CA ASN A 74 -2.09 7.68 -16.38
C ASN A 74 -3.44 7.28 -15.81
N GLU A 75 -3.48 6.27 -14.93
CA GLU A 75 -4.72 5.73 -14.36
C GLU A 75 -5.32 6.59 -13.23
N TYR A 76 -4.50 7.22 -12.39
CA TYR A 76 -5.00 7.85 -11.16
C TYR A 76 -4.78 9.36 -11.08
N ILE A 77 -3.84 9.93 -11.84
CA ILE A 77 -3.42 11.33 -11.69
C ILE A 77 -3.72 12.18 -12.93
N LYS A 78 -3.57 11.59 -14.13
CA LYS A 78 -3.75 12.28 -15.40
C LYS A 78 -5.14 12.90 -15.50
N ILE A 79 -5.18 14.11 -16.05
CA ILE A 79 -6.43 14.86 -16.25
C ILE A 79 -7.37 14.03 -17.13
N ASP A 80 -8.66 14.05 -16.79
CA ASP A 80 -9.77 13.34 -17.47
C ASP A 80 -9.81 11.81 -17.35
N GLU A 81 -9.01 11.21 -16.46
CA GLU A 81 -9.07 9.76 -16.22
C GLU A 81 -10.20 9.38 -15.23
N PRO A 82 -11.04 8.35 -15.51
CA PRO A 82 -12.22 8.00 -14.69
C PRO A 82 -11.91 7.60 -13.25
N LYS A 83 -10.69 7.14 -12.95
CA LYS A 83 -10.29 6.75 -11.59
C LYS A 83 -9.64 7.90 -10.81
N LYS A 84 -9.42 9.06 -11.46
CA LYS A 84 -8.89 10.24 -10.80
C LYS A 84 -9.91 10.81 -9.82
N GLN A 85 -9.50 10.90 -8.56
CA GLN A 85 -10.25 11.63 -7.53
C GLN A 85 -9.53 12.96 -7.26
N SER A 86 -10.23 14.08 -7.48
CA SER A 86 -9.69 15.42 -7.29
C SER A 86 -10.62 16.25 -6.42
N LEU A 87 -10.07 16.92 -5.41
CA LEU A 87 -10.78 17.86 -4.55
C LEU A 87 -10.00 19.16 -4.48
N SER A 88 -10.66 20.28 -4.78
CA SER A 88 -10.09 21.63 -4.69
C SER A 88 -10.74 22.42 -3.57
N ILE A 89 -9.94 23.20 -2.84
CA ILE A 89 -10.42 24.12 -1.80
C ILE A 89 -10.03 25.54 -2.22
N CYS A 90 -11.04 26.38 -2.45
CA CYS A 90 -10.83 27.79 -2.76
C CYS A 90 -11.02 28.63 -1.50
N VAL A 91 -10.01 29.43 -1.14
CA VAL A 91 -10.07 30.35 0.02
C VAL A 91 -9.98 31.77 -0.52
N TYR A 92 -11.05 32.54 -0.36
CA TYR A 92 -11.14 33.91 -0.89
C TYR A 92 -10.76 34.95 0.16
N GLY A 93 -9.98 35.95 -0.26
CA GLY A 93 -9.66 37.13 0.54
C GLY A 93 -10.80 38.15 0.56
N SER A 94 -10.83 39.02 1.56
CA SER A 94 -11.91 40.02 1.75
C SER A 94 -12.08 41.02 0.61
N ASN A 95 -11.10 41.16 -0.29
CA ASN A 95 -11.12 42.06 -1.44
C ASN A 95 -11.37 41.36 -2.79
N GLN A 96 -11.52 40.03 -2.81
CA GLN A 96 -11.70 39.23 -4.03
C GLN A 96 -13.14 38.72 -4.10
N MET A 97 -14.08 39.58 -4.51
CA MET A 97 -15.50 39.20 -4.57
C MET A 97 -16.20 39.43 -5.91
N ALA A 98 -15.53 39.83 -7.00
CA ALA A 98 -16.28 40.17 -8.22
C ALA A 98 -15.69 39.88 -9.61
N SER A 99 -14.39 39.66 -9.83
CA SER A 99 -13.87 39.68 -11.23
C SER A 99 -13.44 38.34 -11.81
N ASP A 100 -13.09 37.35 -11.01
CA ASP A 100 -12.36 36.18 -11.54
C ASP A 100 -13.24 34.93 -11.64
N LYS A 101 -14.56 35.11 -11.80
CA LYS A 101 -15.40 34.06 -12.40
C LYS A 101 -15.21 34.08 -13.91
N GLU A 102 -13.97 33.98 -14.38
CA GLU A 102 -13.74 33.48 -15.72
C GLU A 102 -14.13 32.00 -15.63
N ILE A 103 -15.39 31.73 -15.96
CA ILE A 103 -15.96 30.39 -15.99
C ILE A 103 -15.24 29.69 -17.15
N VAL A 104 -14.04 29.19 -16.87
CA VAL A 104 -13.53 28.02 -17.57
C VAL A 104 -14.60 26.97 -17.31
N VAL A 105 -15.38 26.66 -18.34
CA VAL A 105 -16.40 25.62 -18.33
C VAL A 105 -15.69 24.34 -17.92
N SER A 106 -15.72 24.07 -16.62
CA SER A 106 -14.96 23.00 -16.01
C SER A 106 -15.96 22.10 -15.29
N PRO A 107 -15.83 20.77 -15.39
CA PRO A 107 -16.79 19.79 -14.88
C PRO A 107 -16.73 19.64 -13.34
N PHE A 108 -16.48 20.72 -12.60
CA PHE A 108 -16.38 20.69 -11.14
C PHE A 108 -17.76 20.79 -10.49
N ILE A 109 -18.01 19.94 -9.51
CA ILE A 109 -19.21 19.98 -8.67
C ILE A 109 -18.86 20.76 -7.41
N GLU A 110 -19.52 21.91 -7.21
CA GLU A 110 -19.34 22.71 -6.01
C GLU A 110 -19.99 22.02 -4.81
N ILE A 111 -19.27 21.97 -3.68
CA ILE A 111 -19.76 21.36 -2.44
C ILE A 111 -20.31 22.47 -1.56
N GLU A 112 -21.64 22.57 -1.50
CA GLU A 112 -22.34 23.55 -0.65
C GLU A 112 -22.51 23.06 0.80
N ASP A 113 -22.81 21.77 0.99
CA ASP A 113 -22.96 21.14 2.31
C ASP A 113 -21.93 20.02 2.51
N ILE A 114 -20.94 20.30 3.36
CA ILE A 114 -19.87 19.36 3.71
C ILE A 114 -20.44 18.11 4.41
N VAL A 115 -21.48 18.25 5.23
CA VAL A 115 -22.05 17.12 5.98
C VAL A 115 -22.81 16.19 5.05
N GLY A 116 -23.65 16.74 4.17
CA GLY A 116 -24.32 16.01 3.10
C GLY A 116 -23.33 15.32 2.16
N PHE A 117 -22.30 16.04 1.72
CA PHE A 117 -21.24 15.47 0.87
C PHE A 117 -20.57 14.25 1.52
N ARG A 118 -20.16 14.36 2.79
CA ARG A 118 -19.56 13.22 3.51
C ARG A 118 -20.47 12.00 3.61
N LYS A 119 -21.78 12.21 3.81
CA LYS A 119 -22.76 11.12 3.86
C LYS A 119 -23.06 10.49 2.49
N SER A 120 -22.81 11.22 1.41
CA SER A 120 -23.03 10.74 0.03
C SER A 120 -21.92 9.80 -0.48
N GLN A 121 -20.75 9.83 0.14
CA GLN A 121 -19.58 9.05 -0.28
C GLN A 121 -19.47 7.74 0.50
N PRO A 122 -19.04 6.64 -0.14
CA PRO A 122 -18.70 5.42 0.58
C PRO A 122 -17.52 5.70 1.53
N LEU A 123 -17.59 5.14 2.74
CA LEU A 123 -16.46 5.18 3.66
C LEU A 123 -15.47 4.09 3.25
N TYR A 124 -14.18 4.47 3.14
CA TYR A 124 -13.12 3.49 2.97
C TYR A 124 -13.07 2.56 4.19
N GLY A 125 -12.78 1.28 3.94
CA GLY A 125 -12.55 0.32 5.02
C GLY A 125 -11.39 0.78 5.90
N SER A 126 -11.52 0.56 7.21
CA SER A 126 -10.40 0.77 8.11
C SER A 126 -9.26 -0.17 7.72
N LEU A 127 -8.05 0.35 7.62
CA LEU A 127 -6.87 -0.47 7.42
C LEU A 127 -6.61 -1.24 8.73
N GLU A 128 -6.98 -2.52 8.77
CA GLU A 128 -6.71 -3.37 9.93
C GLU A 128 -5.19 -3.65 10.01
N GLY A 129 -4.53 -3.21 11.09
CA GLY A 129 -3.11 -3.56 11.35
C GLY A 129 -2.23 -2.47 11.96
N CYS A 130 -2.58 -1.17 11.85
CA CYS A 130 -1.83 -0.12 12.54
C CYS A 130 -2.27 -0.04 14.01
N SER A 131 -1.61 -0.82 14.86
CA SER A 131 -1.73 -0.68 16.30
C SER A 131 -1.33 0.74 16.72
N GLN A 132 -2.35 1.49 17.15
CA GLN A 132 -2.33 2.62 18.08
C GLN A 132 -0.94 3.06 18.56
N LEU A 133 -0.39 4.13 17.97
CA LEU A 133 0.59 4.95 18.67
C LEU A 133 -0.15 5.63 19.83
N LYS A 134 0.06 5.08 21.03
CA LYS A 134 -0.44 5.63 22.28
C LYS A 134 0.27 6.96 22.54
N LEU A 135 -0.50 8.03 22.63
CA LEU A 135 -0.07 9.34 23.15
C LEU A 135 0.20 9.24 24.66
#